data_AF-A0A820JIT5-F1
#
_entry.id   AF-A0A820JIT5-F1
#
_cell.length_a   1.000
_cell.length_b   1.000
_cell.length_c   1.000
_cell.angle_alpha   90.00
_cell.angle_beta   90.00
_cell.angle_gamma   90.00
#
_symmetry.space_group_name_H-M   'P 1'
#
loop_
_entity.id
_entity.type
_entity.pdbx_description
1 polymer ?
#
loop_
_entity_poly.entity_id
_entity_poly.type
_entity_poly.pdbx_seq_one_letter_code
_entity_poly.pdbx_strand_id
1 'polypeptide(L)'
;MSSDSSVKSNVLAAFRLRGLDLKFDASQFLVELASTVPSASLTSWLDQLIDLLTKRNLSSSIVEKTLLTNVVQELRAQLSNDSQFVLLFNDLHILFFVFLM
;
A
#
# COMPACT_ATOMS: atom_id res chain seq x y z
N MET A 1 -14.89 11.23 21.50
CA MET A 1 -14.33 11.52 20.16
C MET A 1 -13.35 10.39 19.86
N SER A 2 -13.78 9.35 19.16
CA SER A 2 -12.95 8.16 18.94
C SER A 2 -12.92 7.83 17.46
N SER A 3 -12.04 8.54 16.76
CA SER A 3 -11.12 8.04 15.73
C SER A 3 -11.61 7.05 14.64
N ASP A 4 -12.82 7.19 14.12
CA ASP A 4 -13.18 6.67 12.78
C ASP A 4 -12.60 7.53 11.65
N SER A 5 -11.35 8.00 11.80
CA SER A 5 -10.61 8.55 10.66
C SER A 5 -10.20 7.37 9.78
N SER A 6 -11.18 6.95 8.95
CA SER A 6 -11.14 5.97 7.86
C SER A 6 -9.72 5.65 7.41
N VAL A 7 -9.36 4.36 7.26
CA VAL A 7 -8.09 3.87 6.69
C VAL A 7 -7.59 4.75 5.53
N LYS A 8 -8.53 5.26 4.72
CA LYS A 8 -8.34 6.29 3.70
C LYS A 8 -7.60 7.54 4.16
N SER A 9 -8.01 8.18 5.24
CA SER A 9 -7.36 9.36 5.80
C SER A 9 -5.91 9.09 6.20
N ASN A 10 -5.64 7.93 6.80
CA ASN A 10 -4.27 7.53 7.18
C ASN A 10 -3.39 7.30 5.94
N VAL A 11 -3.92 6.61 4.94
CA VAL A 11 -3.26 6.38 3.66
C VAL A 11 -2.93 7.72 2.97
N LEU A 12 -3.92 8.60 2.82
CA LEU A 12 -3.73 9.89 2.16
C LEU A 12 -2.76 10.79 2.94
N ALA A 13 -2.84 10.79 4.27
CA ALA A 13 -1.93 11.56 5.11
C ALA A 13 -0.48 11.08 4.97
N ALA A 14 -0.24 9.76 4.99
CA ALA A 14 1.11 9.20 4.86
C ALA A 14 1.79 9.63 3.55
N PHE A 15 1.05 9.61 2.44
CA PHE A 15 1.58 10.02 1.14
C PHE A 15 1.82 11.52 1.04
N ARG A 16 0.85 12.34 1.51
CA ARG A 16 0.97 13.80 1.51
C ARG A 16 2.13 14.31 2.36
N LEU A 17 2.41 13.68 3.50
CA LEU A 17 3.55 14.01 4.36
C LEU A 17 4.90 13.83 3.65
N ARG A 18 4.95 12.99 2.60
CA ARG A 18 6.15 12.71 1.81
C ARG A 18 6.15 13.44 0.46
N GLY A 19 5.20 14.36 0.26
CA GLY A 19 5.08 15.13 -0.99
C GLY A 19 4.64 14.27 -2.18
N LEU A 20 3.90 13.19 -1.92
CA LEU A 20 3.32 12.33 -2.94
C LEU A 20 1.79 12.49 -2.97
N ASP A 21 1.23 12.48 -4.16
CA ASP A 21 -0.22 12.43 -4.37
C ASP A 21 -0.61 11.10 -5.03
N LEU A 22 -1.72 10.52 -4.59
CA LEU A 22 -2.26 9.29 -5.17
C LEU A 22 -3.31 9.64 -6.23
N LYS A 23 -3.23 9.00 -7.41
CA LYS A 23 -4.38 8.98 -8.33
C LYS A 23 -5.59 8.35 -7.64
N PHE A 24 -6.79 8.70 -8.08
CA PHE A 24 -8.04 8.17 -7.52
C PHE A 24 -8.04 6.64 -7.45
N ASP A 25 -7.77 5.96 -8.58
CA ASP A 25 -7.70 4.49 -8.63
C ASP A 25 -6.60 3.88 -7.74
N ALA A 26 -5.46 4.58 -7.61
CA ALA A 26 -4.37 4.15 -6.72
C ALA A 26 -4.77 4.27 -5.26
N SER A 27 -5.45 5.36 -4.90
CA SER A 27 -5.94 5.59 -3.54
C SER A 27 -7.00 4.57 -3.14
N GLN A 28 -7.92 4.20 -4.03
CA GLN A 28 -8.91 3.16 -3.73
C GLN A 28 -8.26 1.81 -3.49
N PHE A 29 -7.40 1.39 -4.44
CA PHE A 29 -6.65 0.14 -4.32
C PHE A 29 -5.84 0.07 -3.03
N LEU A 30 -5.15 1.16 -2.69
CA LEU A 30 -4.33 1.22 -1.49
C LEU A 30 -5.15 1.16 -0.21
N VAL A 31 -6.34 1.77 -0.20
CA VAL A 31 -7.25 1.74 0.95
C VAL A 31 -7.82 0.36 1.16
N GLU A 32 -8.18 -0.35 0.09
CA GLU A 32 -8.62 -1.75 0.15
C GLU A 32 -7.52 -2.64 0.74
N LEU A 33 -6.27 -2.50 0.26
CA LEU A 33 -5.13 -3.22 0.81
C LEU A 33 -4.84 -2.84 2.27
N ALA A 34 -4.80 -1.54 2.57
CA ALA A 34 -4.57 -1.04 3.91
C ALA A 34 -5.64 -1.50 4.90
N SER A 35 -6.85 -1.78 4.44
CA SER A 35 -7.94 -2.30 5.28
C SER A 35 -7.73 -3.76 5.68
N THR A 36 -6.92 -4.52 4.93
CA THR A 36 -6.53 -5.88 5.33
C THR A 36 -5.34 -5.86 6.30
N VAL A 37 -4.61 -4.74 6.42
CA VAL A 37 -3.49 -4.61 7.35
C VAL A 37 -3.99 -4.17 8.74
N PRO A 38 -3.59 -4.84 9.84
CA PRO A 38 -3.93 -4.43 11.18
C PRO A 38 -3.53 -2.98 11.44
N SER A 39 -4.39 -2.20 12.09
CA SER A 39 -4.14 -0.77 12.35
C SER A 39 -2.84 -0.53 13.12
N ALA A 40 -2.40 -1.49 13.95
CA ALA A 40 -1.13 -1.43 14.68
C ALA A 40 0.11 -1.47 13.75
N SER A 41 0.00 -2.16 12.61
CA SER A 41 1.09 -2.34 11.64
C SER A 41 0.92 -1.48 10.38
N LEU A 42 -0.25 -0.87 10.19
CA LEU A 42 -0.60 -0.10 9.00
C LEU A 42 0.39 1.05 8.73
N THR A 43 0.74 1.85 9.75
CA THR A 43 1.66 2.97 9.58
C THR A 43 3.05 2.50 9.15
N SER A 44 3.59 1.45 9.79
CA SER A 44 4.88 0.86 9.43
C SER A 44 4.87 0.32 7.99
N TRP A 45 3.78 -0.35 7.60
CA TRP A 45 3.61 -0.86 6.23
C TRP A 45 3.56 0.28 5.20
N LEU A 46 2.81 1.35 5.48
CA LEU A 46 2.76 2.54 4.61
C LEU A 46 4.12 3.22 4.50
N ASP A 47 4.87 3.35 5.60
CA ASP A 47 6.21 3.95 5.58
C ASP A 47 7.18 3.13 4.71
N GLN A 48 7.15 1.79 4.80
CA GLN A 48 7.97 0.91 3.95
C GLN A 48 7.58 1.03 2.47
N LEU A 49 6.28 1.07 2.19
CA LEU A 49 5.76 1.23 0.83
C LEU A 49 6.22 2.57 0.23
N ILE A 50 6.12 3.66 1.00
CA ILE A 50 6.55 4.98 0.54
C ILE A 50 8.07 5.03 0.38
N ASP A 51 8.84 4.39 1.27
CA ASP A 51 10.29 4.30 1.13
C ASP A 51 10.68 3.66 -0.23
N LEU A 52 10.03 2.55 -0.60
CA LEU A 52 10.23 1.94 -1.93
C LEU A 52 9.82 2.85 -3.08
N LEU A 53 8.70 3.59 -2.95
CA LEU A 53 8.28 4.58 -3.95
C LEU A 53 9.31 5.69 -4.12
N THR A 54 9.83 6.24 -3.01
CA THR A 54 10.85 7.29 -3.05
C THR A 54 12.18 6.80 -3.63
N LYS A 55 12.56 5.54 -3.35
CA LYS A 55 13.73 4.89 -3.96
C LYS A 55 13.63 4.73 -5.48
N ARG A 56 12.41 4.61 -6.03
CA ARG A 56 12.20 4.48 -7.48
C ARG A 56 12.38 5.78 -8.27
N ASN A 57 12.76 6.89 -7.62
CA ASN A 57 12.97 8.21 -8.24
C ASN A 57 11.82 8.58 -9.19
N LEU A 58 10.65 8.83 -8.59
CA LEU A 58 9.43 9.09 -9.34
C LEU A 58 9.60 10.37 -10.17
N SER A 59 9.51 10.26 -11.48
CA SER A 59 9.50 11.41 -12.39
C SER A 59 8.30 12.34 -12.17
N SER A 60 7.27 11.87 -11.46
CA SER A 60 6.07 12.59 -11.09
C SER A 60 5.72 12.35 -9.63
N SER A 61 5.35 13.40 -8.91
CA SER A 61 4.82 13.31 -7.53
C SER A 61 3.47 12.58 -7.48
N ILE A 62 2.82 12.34 -8.63
CA ILE A 62 1.58 11.58 -8.74
C ILE A 62 1.88 10.09 -8.91
N VAL A 63 1.43 9.29 -7.95
CA VAL A 63 1.56 7.83 -7.92
C VAL A 63 0.36 7.19 -8.62
N GLU A 64 0.65 6.40 -9.66
CA GLU A 64 -0.34 5.62 -10.40
C GLU A 64 -0.57 4.23 -9.80
N LYS A 65 -1.74 3.63 -10.09
CA LYS A 65 -2.10 2.30 -9.60
C LYS A 65 -1.09 1.23 -10.05
N THR A 66 -0.63 1.29 -11.30
CA THR A 66 0.34 0.34 -11.87
C THR A 66 1.68 0.35 -11.12
N LEU A 67 2.22 1.54 -10.89
CA LEU A 67 3.44 1.73 -10.10
C LEU A 67 3.24 1.23 -8.67
N LEU A 68 2.12 1.59 -8.05
CA LEU A 68 1.79 1.17 -6.70
C LEU A 68 1.67 -0.36 -6.59
N THR A 69 1.02 -1.03 -7.54
CA THR A 69 0.91 -2.49 -7.58
C THR A 69 2.29 -3.14 -7.67
N ASN A 70 3.18 -2.64 -8.54
CA ASN A 70 4.54 -3.15 -8.64
C ASN A 70 5.31 -3.02 -7.33
N VAL A 71 5.18 -1.86 -6.66
CA VAL A 71 5.87 -1.61 -5.38
C VAL A 71 5.27 -2.46 -4.25
N VAL A 72 3.96 -2.65 -4.19
CA VAL A 72 3.32 -3.56 -3.23
C VAL A 72 3.80 -4.99 -3.44
N GLN A 73 3.95 -5.45 -4.68
CA GLN A 73 4.47 -6.78 -4.99
C GLN A 73 5.94 -6.92 -4.57
N GLU A 74 6.76 -5.89 -4.79
CA GLU A 74 8.15 -5.85 -4.33
C GLU A 74 8.24 -5.87 -2.80
N LEU A 75 7.41 -5.08 -2.12
CA LEU A 75 7.30 -5.07 -0.67
C LEU A 75 6.90 -6.45 -0.14
N ARG A 76 5.93 -7.12 -0.79
CA ARG A 76 5.55 -8.50 -0.47
C ARG A 76 6.72 -9.47 -0.65
N ALA A 77 7.50 -9.33 -1.72
CA ALA A 77 8.66 -10.19 -1.96
C ALA A 77 9.74 -10.00 -0.88
N GLN A 78 9.96 -8.76 -0.41
CA GLN A 78 10.88 -8.46 0.69
C GLN A 78 10.36 -9.03 2.02
N LEU A 79 9.07 -8.85 2.30
CA LEU A 79 8.40 -9.33 3.51
C LEU A 79 8.12 -10.84 3.49
N SER A 80 8.33 -11.55 2.38
CA SER A 80 8.24 -13.02 2.38
C SER A 80 9.25 -13.68 3.31
N ASN A 81 10.28 -12.94 3.75
CA ASN A 81 11.20 -13.36 4.81
C ASN A 81 10.71 -12.98 6.23
N ASP A 82 9.75 -12.06 6.35
CA ASP A 82 9.14 -11.59 7.60
C ASP A 82 7.69 -12.10 7.72
N SER A 83 7.51 -13.21 8.44
CA SER A 83 6.28 -14.02 8.47
C SER A 83 4.98 -13.30 8.89
N GLN A 84 5.03 -12.06 9.40
CA GLN A 84 3.84 -11.35 9.88
C GLN A 84 2.96 -10.75 8.77
N PHE A 85 3.52 -10.37 7.62
CA PHE A 85 2.72 -9.72 6.56
C PHE A 85 2.23 -10.72 5.50
N VAL A 86 2.92 -11.84 5.34
CA VAL A 86 2.63 -12.86 4.29
C VAL A 86 1.21 -13.42 4.41
N LEU A 87 0.68 -13.57 5.62
CA LEU A 87 -0.66 -14.15 5.84
C LEU A 87 -1.80 -13.22 5.43
N LEU A 88 -1.63 -11.89 5.54
CA LEU A 88 -2.66 -10.90 5.18
C LEU A 88 -2.79 -10.73 3.66
N PHE A 89 -1.68 -10.92 2.93
CA PHE A 89 -1.67 -10.82 1.47
C PHE A 89 -2.03 -12.15 0.77
N ASN A 90 -1.91 -13.29 1.45
CA ASN A 90 -2.27 -14.59 0.87
C ASN A 90 -3.78 -14.80 0.73
N ASP A 91 -4.61 -14.11 1.50
CA ASP A 91 -6.07 -14.15 1.32
C ASP A 91 -6.50 -13.46 0.01
N LEU A 92 -5.74 -12.46 -0.43
CA LEU A 92 -5.97 -11.75 -1.71
C LEU A 92 -5.38 -12.50 -2.94
N HIS A 93 -4.60 -13.57 -2.71
CA HIS A 93 -3.94 -14.34 -3.77
C HIS A 93 -4.91 -15.16 -4.63
N ILE A 94 -6.13 -15.42 -4.15
CA ILE A 94 -7.16 -16.08 -4.96
C ILE A 94 -7.75 -15.12 -6.00
N LEU A 95 -7.80 -13.80 -5.75
CA LEU A 95 -8.40 -12.86 -6.70
C LEU A 95 -7.40 -12.29 -7.72
N PHE A 96 -6.16 -11.97 -7.33
CA PHE A 96 -5.21 -11.32 -8.24
C PHE A 96 -4.53 -12.29 -9.22
N PHE A 97 -4.39 -13.57 -8.86
CA PHE A 97 -3.81 -14.57 -9.75
C PHE A 97 -4.82 -15.08 -10.81
N VAL A 98 -6.13 -14.99 -10.53
CA VAL A 98 -7.20 -15.40 -11.46
C VAL A 98 -7.56 -14.31 -12.48
N PHE A 99 -7.31 -13.03 -12.19
CA PHE A 99 -7.67 -11.93 -13.11
C PHE A 99 -6.64 -11.68 -14.23
N LEU A 100 -5.52 -12.42 -14.26
CA LEU A 100 -4.50 -12.35 -15.30
C LEU A 100 -4.24 -13.72 -15.96
N MET A 101 -5.31 -14.48 -16.21
CA MET A 101 -5.35 -15.61 -17.14
C MET A 101 -6.67 -15.59 -17.90
#